data_AF-A0A1M7BUG6-F1
#
_entry.id   AF-A0A1M7BUG6-F1
#
_cell.length_a   1.000
_cell.length_b   1.000
_cell.length_c   1.000
_cell.angle_alpha   90.00
_cell.angle_beta   90.00
_cell.angle_gamma   90.00
#
_symmetry.space_group_name_H-M   'P 1'
#
loop_
_entity.id
_entity.type
_entity.pdbx_description
1 polymer ?
#
loop_
_entity_poly.entity_id
_entity_poly.type
_entity_poly.pdbx_seq_one_letter_code
_entity_poly.pdbx_strand_id
1 'polypeptide(L)' 'MRRFMSACLIAAAVIGGSLAMTGCVVVAPRGGYHAGVWVPGYWASGHVWVGGHWR' A
#
# COMPACT_ATOMS: atom_id res chain seq x y z
N MET A 1 -9.93 -36.51 -22.81
CA MET A 1 -9.49 -35.22 -23.38
C MET A 1 -10.12 -34.00 -22.70
N ARG A 2 -11.46 -33.88 -22.60
CA ARG A 2 -12.14 -32.75 -21.92
C ARG A 2 -11.65 -32.46 -20.49
N ARG A 3 -11.43 -33.49 -19.68
CA ARG A 3 -10.94 -33.36 -18.29
C ARG A 3 -9.53 -32.76 -18.22
N PHE A 4 -8.61 -33.23 -19.08
CA PHE A 4 -7.25 -32.73 -19.16
C PHE A 4 -7.20 -31.29 -19.66
N MET A 5 -7.97 -30.98 -20.71
CA MET A 5 -8.06 -29.62 -21.24
C MET A 5 -8.64 -28.64 -20.20
N SER A 6 -9.65 -29.07 -19.44
CA SER A 6 -10.19 -28.28 -18.33
C SER A 6 -9.17 -28.05 -17.22
N ALA A 7 -8.38 -29.07 -16.86
CA ALA A 7 -7.33 -28.94 -15.86
C ALA A 7 -6.23 -27.96 -16.31
N CYS A 8 -5.81 -28.02 -17.58
CA CYS A 8 -4.83 -27.08 -18.14
C CYS A 8 -5.35 -25.64 -18.14
N LEU A 9 -6.62 -25.41 -18.47
CA LEU A 9 -7.23 -24.08 -18.46
C LEU A 9 -7.30 -23.49 -17.03
N ILE A 10 -7.66 -24.31 -16.04
CA ILE A 10 -7.68 -23.90 -14.63
C ILE A 10 -6.26 -23.56 -14.15
N ALA A 11 -5.28 -24.40 -14.47
CA ALA A 11 -3.89 -24.15 -14.11
C ALA A 11 -3.37 -22.84 -14.74
N ALA A 12 -3.66 -22.60 -16.01
CA ALA A 12 -3.30 -21.36 -16.69
C ALA A 12 -3.96 -20.13 -16.04
N ALA A 13 -5.24 -20.24 -15.66
CA ALA A 13 -5.95 -19.16 -14.98
C ALA A 13 -5.35 -18.84 -13.59
N VAL A 14 -4.99 -19.86 -12.81
CA VAL A 14 -4.36 -19.69 -11.49
C VAL A 14 -2.99 -19.03 -11.62
N ILE A 15 -2.17 -19.49 -12.58
CA ILE A 15 -0.83 -18.93 -12.81
C ILE A 15 -0.95 -17.48 -13.30
N GLY A 16 -1.80 -17.21 -14.28
CA GLY A 16 -2.03 -15.86 -14.80
C GLY A 16 -2.54 -14.89 -13.74
N GLY A 17 -3.51 -15.32 -12.92
CA GLY A 17 -4.04 -14.53 -11.81
C GLY A 17 -2.98 -14.23 -10.75
N SER A 18 -2.17 -15.23 -10.39
CA SER A 18 -1.10 -15.06 -9.41
C SER A 18 -0.03 -14.07 -9.91
N LEU A 19 0.37 -14.17 -11.18
CA LEU A 19 1.31 -13.23 -11.80
C LEU A 19 0.73 -11.82 -11.88
N ALA A 20 -0.55 -11.66 -12.22
CA ALA A 20 -1.20 -10.35 -12.25
C ALA A 20 -1.24 -9.67 -10.85
N MET A 21 -1.37 -10.46 -9.79
CA MET A 21 -1.36 -9.96 -8.40
C MET A 21 0.04 -9.62 -7.86
N THR A 22 1.14 -10.05 -8.50
CA THR A 22 2.50 -9.70 -8.04
C THR A 22 2.78 -8.19 -8.07
N GLY A 23 2.08 -7.44 -8.91
CA GLY A 23 2.11 -5.96 -8.92
C GLY A 23 1.17 -5.31 -7.89
N CYS A 24 0.28 -6.08 -7.26
CA CYS A 24 -0.72 -5.60 -6.29
C CYS A 24 -0.22 -5.70 -4.84
N VAL A 25 1.07 -5.90 -4.60
CA VAL A 25 1.62 -5.73 -3.26
C VAL A 25 1.54 -4.24 -2.93
N VAL A 26 0.54 -3.87 -2.13
CA VAL A 26 0.48 -2.57 -1.44
C VAL A 26 1.64 -2.57 -0.43
N VAL A 27 2.85 -2.33 -0.94
CA VAL A 27 4.00 -1.99 -0.11
C VAL A 27 3.69 -0.59 0.40
N ALA A 28 3.44 -0.46 1.71
CA ALA A 28 3.46 0.85 2.35
C ALA A 28 4.77 1.54 1.89
N PRO A 29 4.71 2.76 1.33
CA PRO A 29 5.86 3.39 0.69
C PRO A 29 7.06 3.28 1.63
N ARG A 30 8.11 2.59 1.18
CA ARG A 30 9.33 2.36 1.98
C ARG A 30 9.97 3.71 2.24
N GLY A 31 9.66 4.31 3.40
CA GLY A 31 10.44 5.27 4.20
C GLY A 31 11.28 6.36 3.53
N GLY A 32 11.07 6.66 2.24
CA GLY A 32 11.91 7.56 1.44
C GLY A 32 11.15 8.74 0.86
N TYR A 33 9.83 8.78 1.04
CA TYR A 33 9.12 10.05 0.92
C TYR A 33 9.26 10.73 2.26
N HIS A 34 9.63 12.01 2.23
CA HIS A 34 9.35 12.95 3.31
C HIS A 34 7.82 13.01 3.45
N ALA A 35 7.23 11.96 4.02
CA ALA A 35 5.83 11.86 4.31
C ALA A 35 5.65 12.81 5.48
N GLY A 36 5.34 14.05 5.13
CA GLY A 36 5.16 15.10 6.12
C GLY A 36 4.24 14.54 7.19
N VAL A 37 4.66 14.60 8.44
CA VAL A 37 3.82 14.11 9.54
C VAL A 37 2.91 15.25 9.94
N TRP A 38 1.61 15.01 9.95
CA TRP A 38 0.68 15.98 10.51
C TRP A 38 0.94 16.07 12.01
N VAL A 39 1.34 17.25 12.47
CA VAL A 39 1.50 17.55 13.89
C VAL A 39 0.23 18.28 14.35
N PRO A 40 -0.58 17.70 15.26
CA PRO A 40 -1.72 18.40 15.85
C PRO A 40 -1.28 19.69 16.55
N GLY A 41 -2.20 20.65 16.66
CA GLY A 41 -1.91 21.89 17.39
C GLY A 41 -1.60 21.63 18.86
N TYR A 42 -0.62 22.35 19.40
CA TYR A 42 -0.14 22.17 20.77
C TYR A 42 0.25 23.51 21.40
N TRP A 43 0.25 23.55 22.74
CA TRP A 43 0.79 24.68 23.50
C TRP A 43 2.31 24.52 23.62
N ALA A 44 3.06 25.44 23.02
CA ALA A 44 4.50 25.52 23.16
C ALA A 44 4.90 26.25 24.45
N SER A 45 6.20 26.21 24.77
CA SER A 45 6.77 27.02 25.85
C SER A 45 6.42 28.50 25.68
N GLY A 46 6.08 29.18 26.78
CA GLY A 46 5.68 30.58 26.75
C GLY A 46 4.19 30.82 26.48
N HIS A 47 3.34 29.80 26.64
CA HIS A 47 1.88 29.90 26.45
C HIS A 47 1.50 30.38 25.04
N VAL A 48 2.26 29.96 24.03
CA VAL A 48 1.95 30.24 22.62
C VAL A 48 1.26 29.03 22.01
N TRP A 49 0.13 29.26 21.36
CA TRP A 49 -0.56 28.23 20.60
C TRP A 49 0.12 28.05 19.24
N VAL A 50 0.54 26.83 18.94
CA VAL A 50 1.05 26.44 17.63
C VAL A 50 -0.08 25.74 16.89
N GLY A 51 -0.53 26.32 15.77
CA GLY A 51 -1.52 25.71 14.89
C GLY A 51 -1.00 24.41 14.27
N GLY A 52 -1.90 23.47 13.96
CA GLY A 52 -1.52 22.21 13.33
C GLY A 52 -0.85 22.43 11.97
N HIS A 53 0.21 21.69 11.70
CA HIS A 53 1.02 21.83 10.49
C HIS A 53 1.59 20.48 10.04
N TRP A 54 1.96 20.41 8.76
CA TRP A 54 2.76 19.32 8.22
C TRP A 54 4.24 19.60 8.49
N ARG A 55 4.96 18.63 9.06
CA ARG A 55 6.41 18.68 9.30
C ARG A 55 7.15 17.75 8.35
#